data_AF-A0A937NM21-F1
#
_entry.id   AF-A0A937NM21-F1
#
_cell.length_a   1.000
_cell.length_b   1.000
_cell.length_c   1.000
_cell.angle_alpha   90.00
_cell.angle_beta   90.00
_cell.angle_gamma   90.00
#
_symmetry.space_group_name_H-M   'P 1'
#
loop_
_entity.id
_entity.type
_entity.pdbx_description
1 polymer ?
#
loop_
_entity_poly.entity_id
_entity_poly.type
_entity_poly.pdbx_seq_one_letter_code
_entity_poly.pdbx_strand_id
1 'polypeptide(L)'
;MVKLLRAVFDTVVPHVIIVTETNVPHEENISYFGDGSDEAQMVYQFSLPPLALHAFHSGAASYLSRWAADLSTPSGSTTFFNFLASHDGIGVRPVEGILSPSEVQSLVKRTLDHGGFVSYKTNADGSQSVYELNISYFDALSDPSSAEPLDLQTRRFLASQAIMLSLAGVPGIYAHSLFGSHSYPAGVEETGRYRSINREKFRRDELERELANPSSLCSRVFYPYLHLIRTRAAHPAFHPNGAQQVLFSPSGNESLFTLVRTSPDGCEKIICIHNVSNSAQPFRVDLKALSIQHTGALRDVISGTSYPVADSDDLRLTVGPYQAMWLKAQEQSQAD
;
A
#
# COMPACT_ATOMS: atom_id res chain seq x y z
N MET A 1 -15.76 1.28 -25.84
CA MET A 1 -14.40 1.58 -26.38
C MET A 1 -13.38 0.58 -25.84
N VAL A 2 -13.25 0.40 -24.52
CA VAL A 2 -12.28 -0.55 -23.92
C VAL A 2 -12.41 -1.96 -24.49
N LYS A 3 -13.63 -2.52 -24.57
CA LYS A 3 -13.88 -3.83 -25.21
C LYS A 3 -13.35 -3.98 -26.63
N LEU A 4 -13.49 -2.91 -27.44
CA LEU A 4 -12.99 -2.91 -28.80
C LEU A 4 -11.46 -2.94 -28.84
N LEU A 5 -10.80 -2.12 -28.02
CA LEU A 5 -9.34 -2.13 -27.90
C LEU A 5 -8.83 -3.48 -27.41
N ARG A 6 -9.52 -4.07 -26.42
CA ARG A 6 -9.21 -5.40 -25.89
C ARG A 6 -9.26 -6.47 -26.97
N ALA A 7 -10.34 -6.54 -27.74
CA ALA A 7 -10.50 -7.50 -28.83
C ALA A 7 -9.41 -7.37 -29.92
N VAL A 8 -9.04 -6.13 -30.27
CA VAL A 8 -7.97 -5.86 -31.25
C VAL A 8 -6.61 -6.32 -30.71
N PHE A 9 -6.28 -5.98 -29.46
CA PHE A 9 -5.00 -6.36 -28.87
C PHE A 9 -4.87 -7.86 -28.65
N ASP A 10 -5.91 -8.54 -28.18
CA ASP A 10 -5.90 -10.00 -28.03
C ASP A 10 -5.65 -10.71 -29.37
N THR A 11 -6.08 -10.12 -30.49
CA THR A 11 -5.86 -10.68 -31.83
C THR A 11 -4.46 -10.36 -32.39
N VAL A 12 -4.01 -9.11 -32.27
CA VAL A 12 -2.82 -8.62 -33.00
C VAL A 12 -1.57 -8.62 -32.13
N VAL A 13 -1.70 -8.37 -30.83
CA VAL A 13 -0.60 -8.22 -29.86
C VAL A 13 -1.00 -8.79 -28.48
N PRO A 14 -1.22 -10.11 -28.36
CA PRO A 14 -1.81 -10.74 -27.15
C PRO A 14 -0.95 -10.62 -25.87
N HIS A 15 0.26 -10.08 -25.98
CA HIS A 15 1.15 -9.80 -24.84
C HIS A 15 0.90 -8.40 -24.24
N VAL A 16 0.07 -7.56 -24.86
CA VAL A 16 -0.26 -6.22 -24.38
C VAL A 16 -1.38 -6.30 -23.34
N ILE A 17 -1.15 -5.70 -22.18
CA ILE A 17 -2.10 -5.58 -21.07
C ILE A 17 -2.70 -4.19 -21.10
N ILE A 18 -4.03 -4.09 -21.03
CA ILE A 18 -4.75 -2.83 -20.84
C ILE A 18 -4.85 -2.55 -19.34
N VAL A 19 -4.44 -1.35 -18.97
CA VAL A 19 -4.52 -0.84 -17.59
C VAL A 19 -5.41 0.38 -17.57
N THR A 20 -6.43 0.41 -16.73
CA THR A 20 -7.33 1.58 -16.61
C THR A 20 -6.93 2.50 -15.46
N GLU A 21 -6.84 3.78 -15.79
CA GLU A 21 -6.56 4.86 -14.85
C GLU A 21 -7.83 5.68 -14.60
N THR A 22 -8.71 5.20 -13.72
CA THR A 22 -10.03 5.81 -13.48
C THR A 22 -10.19 6.26 -12.03
N ASN A 23 -10.01 7.57 -11.79
CA ASN A 23 -10.21 8.21 -10.48
C ASN A 23 -11.71 8.46 -10.19
N VAL A 24 -12.43 7.37 -9.98
CA VAL A 24 -13.89 7.31 -9.72
C VAL A 24 -14.14 6.44 -8.47
N PRO A 25 -15.38 6.40 -7.93
CA PRO A 25 -15.72 5.53 -6.80
C PRO A 25 -15.37 4.07 -7.07
N HIS A 26 -15.08 3.33 -6.00
CA HIS A 26 -14.50 1.98 -6.09
C HIS A 26 -15.27 1.04 -7.02
N GLU A 27 -16.60 0.96 -6.88
CA GLU A 27 -17.46 0.10 -7.70
C GLU A 27 -17.41 0.44 -9.19
N GLU A 28 -17.41 1.73 -9.52
CA GLU A 28 -17.27 2.19 -10.91
C GLU A 28 -15.89 1.85 -11.47
N ASN A 29 -14.85 1.96 -10.65
CA ASN A 29 -13.47 1.69 -11.04
C ASN A 29 -13.24 0.20 -11.36
N ILE A 30 -13.75 -0.71 -10.52
CA ILE A 30 -13.59 -2.17 -10.76
C ILE A 30 -14.48 -2.68 -11.90
N SER A 31 -15.53 -1.95 -12.28
CA SER A 31 -16.38 -2.31 -13.42
C SER A 31 -15.62 -2.42 -14.74
N TYR A 32 -14.47 -1.75 -14.86
CA TYR A 32 -13.58 -1.81 -16.03
C TYR A 32 -12.87 -3.15 -16.24
N PHE A 33 -13.03 -4.11 -15.33
CA PHE A 33 -12.68 -5.51 -15.61
C PHE A 33 -13.66 -6.16 -16.61
N GLY A 34 -14.84 -5.59 -16.83
CA GLY A 34 -15.87 -6.16 -17.68
C GLY A 34 -16.36 -7.51 -17.13
N ASP A 35 -16.47 -8.52 -18.01
CA ASP A 35 -16.77 -9.89 -17.60
C ASP A 35 -15.54 -10.67 -17.09
N GLY A 36 -14.40 -9.99 -16.99
CA GLY A 36 -13.11 -10.58 -16.62
C GLY A 36 -12.29 -11.09 -17.80
N SER A 37 -12.79 -10.97 -19.04
CA SER A 37 -12.07 -11.35 -20.26
C SER A 37 -12.16 -10.32 -21.38
N ASP A 38 -13.16 -9.44 -21.35
CA ASP A 38 -13.49 -8.56 -22.47
C ASP A 38 -13.09 -7.09 -22.32
N GLU A 39 -12.68 -6.64 -21.13
CA GLU A 39 -12.16 -5.27 -20.90
C GLU A 39 -10.72 -5.26 -20.38
N ALA A 40 -10.41 -4.45 -19.36
CA ALA A 40 -9.06 -4.27 -18.89
C ALA A 40 -8.59 -5.49 -18.10
N GLN A 41 -7.36 -5.94 -18.36
CA GLN A 41 -6.70 -6.94 -17.55
C GLN A 41 -6.29 -6.37 -16.19
N MET A 42 -6.06 -5.07 -16.09
CA MET A 42 -5.59 -4.46 -14.85
C MET A 42 -6.26 -3.12 -14.55
N VAL A 43 -6.61 -2.91 -13.28
CA VAL A 43 -7.30 -1.70 -12.81
C VAL A 43 -6.51 -1.06 -11.68
N TYR A 44 -6.28 0.25 -11.73
CA TYR A 44 -5.66 1.00 -10.63
C TYR A 44 -6.51 0.94 -9.35
N GLN A 45 -5.88 0.68 -8.20
CA GLN A 45 -6.57 0.78 -6.92
C GLN A 45 -6.52 2.19 -6.34
N PHE A 46 -7.30 3.09 -6.93
CA PHE A 46 -7.36 4.50 -6.49
C PHE A 46 -7.90 4.70 -5.06
N SER A 47 -8.62 3.72 -4.49
CA SER A 47 -9.04 3.74 -3.09
C SER A 47 -7.88 3.48 -2.11
N LEU A 48 -6.82 2.79 -2.55
CA LEU A 48 -5.72 2.39 -1.68
C LEU A 48 -4.93 3.59 -1.10
N PRO A 49 -4.48 4.59 -1.90
CA PRO A 49 -3.74 5.74 -1.37
C PRO A 49 -4.43 6.49 -0.21
N PRO A 50 -5.70 6.95 -0.33
CA PRO A 50 -6.37 7.66 0.77
C PRO A 50 -6.73 6.75 1.95
N LEU A 51 -7.04 5.46 1.73
CA LEU A 51 -7.35 4.53 2.83
C LEU A 51 -6.11 4.20 3.66
N ALA A 52 -4.97 3.97 3.00
CA ALA A 52 -3.71 3.77 3.70
C ALA A 52 -3.33 5.05 4.48
N LEU A 53 -3.43 6.23 3.85
CA LEU A 53 -3.17 7.50 4.53
C LEU A 53 -4.07 7.70 5.75
N HIS A 54 -5.36 7.40 5.62
CA HIS A 54 -6.34 7.44 6.71
C HIS A 54 -5.96 6.49 7.86
N ALA A 55 -5.53 5.27 7.54
CA ALA A 55 -5.16 4.29 8.55
C ALA A 55 -3.97 4.75 9.42
N PHE A 56 -2.94 5.34 8.80
CA PHE A 56 -1.80 5.89 9.54
C PHE A 56 -2.12 7.21 10.24
N HIS A 57 -3.04 8.01 9.70
CA HIS A 57 -3.47 9.25 10.34
C HIS A 57 -4.28 8.98 11.62
N SER A 58 -5.23 8.05 11.56
CA SER A 58 -6.12 7.70 12.66
C SER A 58 -5.53 6.69 13.64
N GLY A 59 -4.51 5.92 13.22
CA GLY A 59 -3.99 4.78 13.97
C GLY A 59 -4.91 3.56 13.93
N ALA A 60 -5.92 3.54 13.04
CA ALA A 60 -6.90 2.48 12.90
C ALA A 60 -7.05 2.06 11.42
N ALA A 61 -6.84 0.78 11.14
CA ALA A 61 -6.93 0.17 9.82
C ALA A 61 -8.32 -0.38 9.48
N SER A 62 -9.37 -0.11 10.27
CA SER A 62 -10.68 -0.76 10.10
C SER A 62 -11.36 -0.50 8.76
N TYR A 63 -11.23 0.71 8.18
CA TYR A 63 -11.70 0.99 6.82
C TYR A 63 -10.87 0.26 5.76
N LEU A 64 -9.55 0.30 5.89
CA LEU A 64 -8.62 -0.38 4.98
C LEU A 64 -8.84 -1.90 4.99
N SER A 65 -8.98 -2.52 6.17
CA SER A 65 -9.20 -3.96 6.33
C SER A 65 -10.51 -4.41 5.70
N ARG A 66 -11.61 -3.68 5.92
CA ARG A 66 -12.92 -4.02 5.31
C ARG A 66 -12.85 -3.92 3.79
N TRP A 67 -12.37 -2.79 3.27
CA TRP A 67 -12.21 -2.62 1.82
C TRP A 67 -11.29 -3.68 1.20
N ALA A 68 -10.16 -4.01 1.84
CA ALA A 68 -9.24 -5.02 1.33
C ALA A 68 -9.80 -6.46 1.40
N ALA A 69 -10.76 -6.72 2.30
CA ALA A 69 -11.44 -8.01 2.42
C ALA A 69 -12.46 -8.23 1.30
N ASP A 70 -13.05 -7.15 0.78
CA ASP A 70 -14.05 -7.18 -0.29
C ASP A 70 -13.41 -7.22 -1.69
N LEU A 71 -12.09 -7.02 -1.79
CA LEU A 71 -11.36 -7.08 -3.06
C LEU A 71 -11.47 -8.47 -3.70
N SER A 72 -12.00 -8.50 -4.92
CA SER A 72 -12.06 -9.69 -5.76
C SER A 72 -11.85 -9.32 -7.22
N THR A 73 -11.36 -10.27 -8.01
CA THR A 73 -11.25 -10.14 -9.46
C THR A 73 -12.23 -11.10 -10.14
N PRO A 74 -12.87 -10.71 -11.25
CA PRO A 74 -13.85 -11.57 -11.93
C PRO A 74 -13.22 -12.79 -12.61
N SER A 75 -11.91 -12.79 -12.86
CA SER A 75 -11.21 -13.93 -13.43
C SER A 75 -9.75 -13.99 -12.97
N GLY A 76 -9.08 -15.12 -13.22
CA GLY A 76 -7.64 -15.27 -13.01
C GLY A 76 -6.77 -14.57 -14.07
N SER A 77 -7.38 -13.94 -15.08
CA SER A 77 -6.68 -13.15 -16.11
C SER A 77 -6.71 -11.66 -15.82
N THR A 78 -7.41 -11.25 -14.75
CA THR A 78 -7.44 -9.87 -14.29
C THR A 78 -6.71 -9.70 -12.96
N THR A 79 -6.16 -8.51 -12.73
CA THR A 79 -5.44 -8.20 -11.50
C THR A 79 -5.51 -6.72 -11.16
N PHE A 80 -5.07 -6.36 -9.96
CA PHE A 80 -5.04 -4.98 -9.51
C PHE A 80 -3.68 -4.32 -9.76
N PHE A 81 -3.67 -3.01 -10.00
CA PHE A 81 -2.47 -2.18 -9.95
C PHE A 81 -2.47 -1.36 -8.66
N ASN A 82 -1.66 -1.79 -7.69
CA ASN A 82 -1.63 -1.22 -6.35
C ASN A 82 -0.61 -0.10 -6.28
N PHE A 83 -0.99 1.08 -5.81
CA PHE A 83 -0.08 2.21 -5.68
C PHE A 83 -0.49 3.07 -4.48
N LEU A 84 0.44 3.91 -4.01
CA LEU A 84 0.17 4.89 -2.94
C LEU A 84 0.43 6.32 -3.36
N ALA A 85 1.23 6.53 -4.41
CA ALA A 85 1.51 7.84 -4.95
C ALA A 85 1.59 7.76 -6.47
N SER A 86 1.26 8.86 -7.13
CA SER A 86 1.45 9.02 -8.56
C SER A 86 1.95 10.44 -8.84
N HIS A 87 2.00 10.79 -10.11
CA HIS A 87 2.28 12.14 -10.53
C HIS A 87 1.16 13.12 -10.16
N ASP A 88 -0.09 12.69 -10.03
CA ASP A 88 -1.21 13.52 -9.59
C ASP A 88 -1.37 13.49 -8.05
N GLY A 89 -2.34 14.24 -7.52
CA GLY A 89 -2.64 14.24 -6.09
C GLY A 89 -3.33 12.95 -5.62
N ILE A 90 -3.43 12.78 -4.31
CA ILE A 90 -4.18 11.67 -3.70
C ILE A 90 -5.67 11.95 -3.91
N GLY A 91 -6.29 11.21 -4.83
CA GLY A 91 -7.73 11.31 -5.11
C GLY A 91 -8.57 10.88 -3.91
N VAL A 92 -9.63 11.63 -3.61
CA VAL A 92 -10.58 11.31 -2.52
C VAL A 92 -11.95 10.85 -3.00
N ARG A 93 -12.25 11.01 -4.29
CA ARG A 93 -13.42 10.37 -4.91
C ARG A 93 -13.48 8.84 -4.75
N PRO A 94 -12.36 8.10 -4.84
CA PRO A 94 -12.36 6.64 -4.75
C PRO A 94 -12.78 6.08 -3.39
N VAL A 95 -12.91 6.94 -2.37
CA VAL A 95 -13.39 6.57 -1.03
C VAL A 95 -14.81 7.08 -0.75
N GLU A 96 -15.50 7.63 -1.75
CA GLU A 96 -16.95 7.89 -1.67
C GLU A 96 -17.68 6.58 -1.33
N GLY A 97 -18.49 6.58 -0.28
CA GLY A 97 -19.18 5.39 0.22
C GLY A 97 -18.33 4.47 1.12
N ILE A 98 -17.02 4.73 1.25
CA ILE A 98 -16.11 3.98 2.14
C ILE A 98 -15.77 4.82 3.38
N LEU A 99 -15.24 6.03 3.17
CA LEU A 99 -14.96 6.99 4.23
C LEU A 99 -16.14 7.95 4.39
N SER A 100 -16.43 8.33 5.63
CA SER A 100 -17.43 9.36 5.89
C SER A 100 -16.89 10.74 5.48
N PRO A 101 -17.75 11.75 5.26
CA PRO A 101 -17.31 13.10 4.97
C PRO A 101 -16.35 13.67 6.03
N SER A 102 -16.54 13.36 7.32
CA SER A 102 -15.64 13.82 8.39
C SER A 102 -14.26 13.19 8.32
N GLU A 103 -14.16 11.92 7.91
CA GLU A 103 -12.88 11.25 7.68
C GLU A 103 -12.14 11.84 6.48
N VAL A 104 -12.86 12.20 5.41
CA VAL A 104 -12.24 12.91 4.29
C VAL A 104 -11.75 14.30 4.72
N GLN A 105 -12.52 15.01 5.55
CA GLN A 105 -12.12 16.31 6.07
C GLN A 105 -10.90 16.23 7.01
N SER A 106 -10.72 15.14 7.76
CA SER A 106 -9.52 14.96 8.58
C SER A 106 -8.25 14.83 7.72
N LEU A 107 -8.34 14.11 6.59
CA LEU A 107 -7.26 14.02 5.60
C LEU A 107 -6.95 15.37 4.93
N VAL A 108 -8.00 16.14 4.61
CA VAL A 108 -7.86 17.52 4.09
C VAL A 108 -7.12 18.39 5.08
N LYS A 109 -7.57 18.39 6.35
CA LYS A 109 -6.95 19.19 7.41
C LYS A 109 -5.48 18.79 7.58
N ARG A 110 -5.18 17.50 7.67
CA ARG A 110 -3.81 16.99 7.76
C ARG A 110 -2.95 17.47 6.59
N THR A 111 -3.46 17.38 5.37
CA THR A 111 -2.74 17.81 4.17
C THR A 111 -2.36 19.28 4.24
N LEU A 112 -3.31 20.14 4.64
CA LEU A 112 -3.07 21.58 4.77
C LEU A 112 -2.11 21.90 5.93
N ASP A 113 -2.27 21.24 7.08
CA ASP A 113 -1.39 21.40 8.25
C ASP A 113 0.06 21.02 7.88
N HIS A 114 0.26 20.03 7.01
CA HIS A 114 1.57 19.60 6.54
C HIS A 114 2.11 20.42 5.35
N GLY A 115 1.45 21.53 4.99
CA GLY A 115 1.90 22.43 3.91
C GLY A 115 1.54 21.99 2.49
N GLY A 116 0.64 21.01 2.35
CA GLY A 116 0.08 20.60 1.07
C GLY A 116 -1.06 21.50 0.59
N PHE A 117 -1.61 21.19 -0.59
CA PHE A 117 -2.71 21.92 -1.22
C PHE A 117 -3.89 21.02 -1.57
N VAL A 118 -5.09 21.58 -1.70
CA VAL A 118 -6.30 20.83 -2.03
C VAL A 118 -6.90 21.33 -3.33
N SER A 119 -7.16 20.40 -4.25
CA SER A 119 -7.90 20.66 -5.48
C SER A 119 -9.38 20.35 -5.26
N TYR A 120 -10.26 21.19 -5.80
CA TYR A 120 -11.71 21.03 -5.73
C TYR A 120 -12.30 20.85 -7.12
N LYS A 121 -13.39 20.07 -7.20
CA LYS A 121 -14.23 19.94 -8.39
C LYS A 121 -15.53 20.71 -8.15
N THR A 122 -15.96 21.46 -9.16
CA THR A 122 -17.29 22.06 -9.19
C THR A 122 -18.32 21.02 -9.65
N ASN A 123 -19.35 20.81 -8.84
CA ASN A 123 -20.46 19.92 -9.11
C ASN A 123 -21.49 20.59 -10.03
N ALA A 124 -22.43 19.80 -10.58
CA ALA A 124 -23.45 20.31 -11.49
C ALA A 124 -24.38 21.36 -10.83
N ASP A 125 -24.54 21.30 -9.52
CA ASP A 125 -25.30 22.25 -8.70
C ASP A 125 -24.49 23.50 -8.27
N GLY A 126 -23.22 23.61 -8.70
CA GLY A 126 -22.31 24.71 -8.36
C GLY A 126 -21.58 24.54 -7.01
N SER A 127 -21.88 23.50 -6.23
CA SER A 127 -21.13 23.20 -5.01
C SER A 127 -19.72 22.70 -5.32
N GLN A 128 -18.81 22.74 -4.34
CA GLN A 128 -17.45 22.21 -4.49
C GLN A 128 -17.24 20.96 -3.64
N SER A 129 -16.70 19.92 -4.27
CA SER A 129 -16.24 18.71 -3.60
C SER A 129 -14.72 18.62 -3.66
N VAL A 130 -14.11 18.11 -2.60
CA VAL A 130 -12.68 17.80 -2.58
C VAL A 130 -12.39 16.77 -3.68
N TYR A 131 -11.39 17.05 -4.51
CA TYR A 131 -11.01 16.18 -5.62
C TYR A 131 -9.71 15.43 -5.31
N GLU A 132 -8.65 16.16 -4.97
CA GLU A 132 -7.30 15.63 -4.75
C GLU A 132 -6.55 16.37 -3.66
N LEU A 133 -5.75 15.63 -2.89
CA LEU A 133 -4.78 16.14 -1.91
C LEU A 133 -3.40 16.20 -2.56
N ASN A 134 -2.82 17.38 -2.69
CA ASN A 134 -1.54 17.61 -3.34
C ASN A 134 -0.45 17.77 -2.28
N ILE A 135 0.29 16.70 -2.05
CA ILE A 135 1.39 16.59 -1.09
C ILE A 135 2.24 15.37 -1.47
N SER A 136 3.53 15.35 -1.11
CA SER A 136 4.30 14.10 -1.23
C SER A 136 3.71 13.04 -0.29
N TYR A 137 3.78 11.76 -0.64
CA TYR A 137 3.20 10.72 0.22
C TYR A 137 3.97 10.57 1.54
N PHE A 138 5.28 10.88 1.53
CA PHE A 138 6.09 10.90 2.74
C PHE A 138 5.57 11.96 3.72
N ASP A 139 5.38 13.19 3.23
CA ASP A 139 4.88 14.27 4.07
C ASP A 139 3.42 14.09 4.43
N ALA A 140 2.59 13.49 3.58
CA ALA A 140 1.22 13.13 3.95
C ALA A 140 1.18 12.26 5.22
N LEU A 141 2.13 11.33 5.33
CA LEU A 141 2.24 10.44 6.49
C LEU A 141 2.95 11.11 7.68
N SER A 142 3.93 11.98 7.45
CA SER A 142 4.79 12.56 8.49
C SER A 142 4.88 14.06 8.34
N ASP A 143 4.47 14.80 9.38
CA ASP A 143 4.52 16.26 9.38
C ASP A 143 5.96 16.78 9.22
N PRO A 144 6.28 17.53 8.14
CA PRO A 144 7.62 18.07 7.91
C PRO A 144 8.10 19.04 9.00
N SER A 145 7.15 19.65 9.74
CA SER A 145 7.44 20.59 10.83
C SER A 145 7.61 19.91 12.20
N SER A 146 7.32 18.61 12.29
CA SER A 146 7.39 17.86 13.54
C SER A 146 8.83 17.56 13.96
N ALA A 147 9.07 17.59 15.27
CA ALA A 147 10.33 17.15 15.88
C ALA A 147 10.44 15.61 16.01
N GLU A 148 9.55 14.86 15.36
CA GLU A 148 9.54 13.41 15.41
C GLU A 148 10.85 12.82 14.82
N PRO A 149 11.49 11.84 15.49
CA PRO A 149 12.72 11.24 14.99
C PRO A 149 12.55 10.68 13.57
N LEU A 150 13.53 10.93 12.71
CA LEU A 150 13.54 10.47 11.32
C LEU A 150 13.34 8.95 11.20
N ASP A 151 13.89 8.16 12.14
CA ASP A 151 13.68 6.71 12.20
C ASP A 151 12.19 6.34 12.30
N LEU A 152 11.42 7.05 13.13
CA LEU A 152 10.00 6.80 13.28
C LEU A 152 9.20 7.21 12.03
N GLN A 153 9.55 8.35 11.42
CA GLN A 153 8.96 8.81 10.16
C GLN A 153 9.22 7.81 9.01
N THR A 154 10.47 7.36 8.84
CA THR A 154 10.84 6.38 7.82
C THR A 154 10.18 5.02 8.06
N ARG A 155 10.06 4.58 9.32
CA ARG A 155 9.34 3.35 9.67
C ARG A 155 7.85 3.45 9.33
N ARG A 156 7.19 4.58 9.66
CA ARG A 156 5.80 4.86 9.25
C ARG A 156 5.65 4.79 7.72
N PHE A 157 6.55 5.44 7.00
CA PHE A 157 6.54 5.41 5.54
C PHE A 157 6.70 3.99 5.00
N LEU A 158 7.72 3.26 5.43
CA LEU A 158 8.00 1.89 4.97
C LEU A 158 6.86 0.92 5.32
N ALA A 159 6.19 1.11 6.46
CA ALA A 159 5.01 0.32 6.83
C ALA A 159 3.87 0.52 5.83
N SER A 160 3.62 1.76 5.40
CA SER A 160 2.61 2.04 4.36
C SER A 160 2.97 1.36 3.04
N GLN A 161 4.24 1.40 2.64
CA GLN A 161 4.69 0.75 1.42
C GLN A 161 4.62 -0.77 1.53
N ALA A 162 4.90 -1.35 2.70
CA ALA A 162 4.76 -2.78 2.96
C ALA A 162 3.29 -3.25 2.83
N ILE A 163 2.32 -2.43 3.25
CA ILE A 163 0.89 -2.71 3.01
C ILE A 163 0.64 -2.84 1.50
N MET A 164 1.01 -1.84 0.70
CA MET A 164 0.82 -1.87 -0.75
C MET A 164 1.53 -3.05 -1.42
N LEU A 165 2.75 -3.36 -0.97
CA LEU A 165 3.54 -4.51 -1.43
C LEU A 165 2.98 -5.85 -0.95
N SER A 166 2.11 -5.92 0.04
CA SER A 166 1.54 -7.18 0.54
C SER A 166 0.26 -7.59 -0.20
N LEU A 167 -0.42 -6.64 -0.83
CA LEU A 167 -1.72 -6.87 -1.49
C LEU A 167 -1.61 -7.70 -2.78
N ALA A 168 -2.70 -8.42 -3.10
CA ALA A 168 -2.93 -9.05 -4.40
C ALA A 168 -2.89 -8.00 -5.51
N GLY A 169 -2.17 -8.28 -6.60
CA GLY A 169 -1.95 -7.31 -7.67
C GLY A 169 -0.48 -6.99 -7.90
N VAL A 170 -0.25 -6.05 -8.82
CA VAL A 170 1.05 -5.55 -9.24
C VAL A 170 1.33 -4.21 -8.55
N PRO A 171 2.42 -4.05 -7.79
CA PRO A 171 2.75 -2.80 -7.15
C PRO A 171 3.35 -1.78 -8.13
N GLY A 172 2.72 -0.62 -8.25
CA GLY A 172 3.23 0.58 -8.91
C GLY A 172 3.98 1.48 -7.93
N ILE A 173 5.29 1.62 -8.13
CA ILE A 173 6.16 2.39 -7.26
C ILE A 173 6.49 3.73 -7.91
N TYR A 174 6.07 4.82 -7.27
CA TYR A 174 6.39 6.16 -7.74
C TYR A 174 7.82 6.53 -7.36
N ALA A 175 8.54 7.20 -8.29
CA ALA A 175 9.95 7.51 -8.11
C ALA A 175 10.23 8.33 -6.84
N HIS A 176 9.40 9.32 -6.52
CA HIS A 176 9.56 10.11 -5.28
C HIS A 176 9.35 9.26 -4.01
N SER A 177 8.47 8.25 -4.05
CA SER A 177 8.29 7.32 -2.94
C SER A 177 9.51 6.41 -2.75
N LEU A 178 10.20 6.03 -3.84
CA LEU A 178 11.41 5.22 -3.77
C LEU A 178 12.55 5.93 -3.02
N PHE A 179 12.61 7.26 -3.13
CA PHE A 179 13.63 8.10 -2.50
C PHE A 179 13.15 8.82 -1.23
N GLY A 180 11.90 8.61 -0.81
CA GLY A 180 11.34 9.31 0.35
C GLY A 180 11.33 10.83 0.20
N SER A 181 11.03 11.35 -0.99
CA SER A 181 11.05 12.79 -1.24
C SER A 181 10.06 13.55 -0.36
N HIS A 182 10.50 14.69 0.14
CA HIS A 182 9.61 15.73 0.67
C HIS A 182 8.83 16.40 -0.47
N SER A 183 7.82 17.15 -0.07
CA SER A 183 7.05 18.04 -0.93
C SER A 183 7.95 19.14 -1.49
N TYR A 184 7.64 19.57 -2.72
CA TYR A 184 8.39 20.57 -3.48
C TYR A 184 7.56 21.85 -3.70
N PRO A 185 7.37 22.72 -2.68
CA PRO A 185 6.58 23.95 -2.81
C PRO A 185 7.05 24.89 -3.92
N ALA A 186 8.36 24.99 -4.14
CA ALA A 186 8.93 25.83 -5.20
C ALA A 186 8.40 25.49 -6.59
N GLY A 187 8.10 24.20 -6.85
CA GLY A 187 7.47 23.80 -8.11
C GLY A 187 6.03 24.30 -8.26
N VAL A 188 5.31 24.45 -7.16
CA VAL A 188 3.97 25.06 -7.17
C VAL A 188 4.08 26.55 -7.44
N GLU A 189 5.01 27.24 -6.77
CA GLU A 189 5.27 28.68 -6.97
C GLU A 189 5.64 29.00 -8.42
N GLU A 190 6.51 28.19 -9.03
CA GLU A 190 6.96 28.38 -10.42
C GLU A 190 5.83 28.13 -11.44
N THR A 191 5.03 27.08 -11.22
CA THR A 191 4.09 26.60 -12.25
C THR A 191 2.64 27.04 -12.05
N GLY A 192 2.30 27.54 -10.85
CA GLY A 192 0.93 27.80 -10.42
C GLY A 192 0.04 26.55 -10.30
N ARG A 193 0.62 25.33 -10.36
CA ARG A 193 -0.11 24.06 -10.35
C ARG A 193 0.22 23.27 -9.09
N TYR A 194 -0.78 22.98 -8.26
CA TYR A 194 -0.59 22.26 -7.00
C TYR A 194 0.10 20.89 -7.16
N ARG A 195 -0.23 20.12 -8.19
CA ARG A 195 0.41 18.83 -8.48
C ARG A 195 1.92 18.89 -8.73
N SER A 196 2.48 20.06 -9.01
CA SER A 196 3.94 20.22 -9.14
C SER A 196 4.68 19.98 -7.82
N ILE A 197 3.97 20.01 -6.67
CA ILE A 197 4.51 19.71 -5.34
C ILE A 197 5.12 18.31 -5.23
N ASN A 198 4.74 17.36 -6.08
CA ASN A 198 5.21 15.97 -6.06
C ASN A 198 5.89 15.57 -7.38
N ARG A 199 6.53 16.53 -8.07
CA ARG A 199 7.12 16.34 -9.42
C ARG A 199 8.51 16.95 -9.58
N GLU A 200 9.24 17.13 -8.49
CA GLU A 200 10.59 17.67 -8.52
C GLU A 200 11.49 16.87 -9.48
N LYS A 201 12.37 17.57 -10.21
CA LYS A 201 13.32 16.92 -11.12
C LYS A 201 14.61 16.65 -10.38
N PHE A 202 14.92 15.37 -10.20
CA PHE A 202 16.17 14.98 -9.57
C PHE A 202 17.38 15.35 -10.43
N ARG A 203 18.37 15.95 -9.77
CA ARG A 203 19.74 15.96 -10.27
C ARG A 203 20.46 14.70 -9.82
N ARG A 204 21.01 13.98 -10.79
CA ARG A 204 21.66 12.68 -10.55
C ARG A 204 22.77 12.75 -9.50
N ASP A 205 23.63 13.77 -9.60
CA ASP A 205 24.79 13.94 -8.71
C ASP A 205 24.40 14.32 -7.27
N GLU A 206 23.26 14.99 -7.09
CA GLU A 206 22.69 15.29 -5.77
C GLU A 206 22.10 14.02 -5.16
N LEU A 207 21.29 13.29 -5.94
CA LEU A 207 20.67 12.05 -5.48
C LEU A 207 21.71 10.96 -5.14
N GLU A 208 22.76 10.79 -5.94
CA GLU A 208 23.85 9.86 -5.66
C GLU A 208 24.57 10.23 -4.35
N ARG A 209 24.75 11.53 -4.05
CA ARG A 209 25.33 11.98 -2.77
C ARG A 209 24.42 11.70 -1.59
N GLU A 210 23.11 11.91 -1.73
CA GLU A 210 22.16 11.60 -0.66
C GLU A 210 22.09 10.10 -0.37
N LEU A 211 22.06 9.27 -1.40
CA LEU A 211 22.09 7.81 -1.28
C LEU A 211 23.39 7.29 -0.65
N ALA A 212 24.51 7.99 -0.86
CA ALA A 212 25.78 7.64 -0.25
C ALA A 212 25.87 8.02 1.24
N ASN A 213 24.99 8.88 1.75
CA ASN A 213 24.95 9.27 3.16
C ASN A 213 23.93 8.40 3.93
N PRO A 214 24.36 7.45 4.80
CA PRO A 214 23.45 6.57 5.54
C PRO A 214 22.52 7.30 6.52
N SER A 215 22.85 8.55 6.86
CA SER A 215 22.02 9.36 7.75
C SER A 215 20.91 10.13 7.02
N SER A 216 20.97 10.25 5.68
CA SER A 216 19.97 10.97 4.88
C SER A 216 18.62 10.26 4.90
N LEU A 217 17.55 11.03 4.72
CA LEU A 217 16.21 10.46 4.51
C LEU A 217 16.20 9.53 3.29
N CYS A 218 16.79 9.98 2.18
CA CYS A 218 16.86 9.22 0.94
C CYS A 218 17.46 7.82 1.15
N SER A 219 18.62 7.71 1.80
CA SER A 219 19.26 6.41 2.08
C SER A 219 18.43 5.57 3.05
N ARG A 220 17.83 6.17 4.08
CA ARG A 220 17.01 5.48 5.09
C ARG A 220 15.68 4.96 4.53
N VAL A 221 15.21 5.51 3.41
CA VAL A 221 14.03 5.00 2.70
C VAL A 221 14.43 4.03 1.58
N PHE A 222 15.37 4.42 0.72
CA PHE A 222 15.68 3.70 -0.52
C PHE A 222 16.13 2.26 -0.25
N TYR A 223 17.12 2.03 0.61
CA TYR A 223 17.65 0.68 0.81
C TYR A 223 16.67 -0.26 1.53
N PRO A 224 15.99 0.15 2.62
CA PRO A 224 14.96 -0.68 3.22
C PRO A 224 13.76 -0.93 2.30
N TYR A 225 13.35 0.06 1.50
CA TYR A 225 12.26 -0.13 0.55
C TYR A 225 12.66 -1.10 -0.58
N LEU A 226 13.88 -0.99 -1.10
CA LEU A 226 14.43 -1.95 -2.05
C LEU A 226 14.51 -3.37 -1.48
N HIS A 227 14.85 -3.50 -0.19
CA HIS A 227 14.81 -4.77 0.52
C HIS A 227 13.39 -5.35 0.58
N LEU A 228 12.37 -4.55 0.90
CA LEU A 228 10.96 -4.99 0.86
C LEU A 228 10.54 -5.47 -0.55
N ILE A 229 10.91 -4.73 -1.59
CA ILE A 229 10.60 -5.08 -2.98
C ILE A 229 11.24 -6.41 -3.36
N ARG A 230 12.52 -6.60 -3.03
CA ARG A 230 13.26 -7.85 -3.29
C ARG A 230 12.68 -9.01 -2.50
N THR A 231 12.32 -8.78 -1.24
CA THR A 231 11.66 -9.77 -0.39
C THR A 231 10.33 -10.20 -1.01
N ARG A 232 9.50 -9.25 -1.47
CA ARG A 232 8.25 -9.56 -2.17
C ARG A 232 8.52 -10.43 -3.41
N ALA A 233 9.49 -10.04 -4.23
CA ALA A 233 9.81 -10.74 -5.47
C ALA A 233 10.36 -12.16 -5.26
N ALA A 234 10.93 -12.45 -4.09
CA ALA A 234 11.50 -13.75 -3.75
C ALA A 234 10.45 -14.80 -3.31
N HIS A 235 9.20 -14.39 -3.07
CA HIS A 235 8.17 -15.24 -2.46
C HIS A 235 6.96 -15.43 -3.39
N PRO A 236 6.73 -16.67 -3.89
CA PRO A 236 5.56 -17.01 -4.72
C PRO A 236 4.21 -16.62 -4.12
N ALA A 237 4.07 -16.51 -2.79
CA ALA A 237 2.84 -16.05 -2.15
C ALA A 237 2.40 -14.65 -2.63
N PHE A 238 3.34 -13.79 -3.04
CA PHE A 238 3.05 -12.46 -3.55
C PHE A 238 2.81 -12.40 -5.06
N HIS A 239 2.63 -13.55 -5.73
CA HIS A 239 2.16 -13.58 -7.11
C HIS A 239 0.84 -12.78 -7.24
N PRO A 240 0.62 -11.99 -8.31
CA PRO A 240 -0.60 -11.18 -8.45
C PRO A 240 -1.90 -11.98 -8.34
N ASN A 241 -1.91 -13.21 -8.86
CA ASN A 241 -3.04 -14.14 -8.78
C ASN A 241 -3.04 -15.04 -7.52
N GLY A 242 -2.13 -14.81 -6.58
CA GLY A 242 -2.15 -15.52 -5.29
C GLY A 242 -3.41 -15.13 -4.49
N ALA A 243 -3.91 -16.04 -3.66
CA ALA A 243 -5.08 -15.77 -2.84
C ALA A 243 -4.76 -14.80 -1.70
N GLN A 244 -5.75 -13.96 -1.34
CA GLN A 244 -5.68 -13.01 -0.23
C GLN A 244 -6.77 -13.34 0.79
N GLN A 245 -6.43 -13.27 2.08
CA GLN A 245 -7.41 -13.31 3.15
C GLN A 245 -7.06 -12.25 4.19
N VAL A 246 -7.91 -11.24 4.38
CA VAL A 246 -7.74 -10.28 5.48
C VAL A 246 -8.10 -10.94 6.81
N LEU A 247 -7.27 -10.71 7.84
CA LEU A 247 -7.50 -11.21 9.19
C LEU A 247 -7.99 -10.08 10.09
N PHE A 248 -9.16 -10.26 10.69
CA PHE A 248 -9.70 -9.34 11.68
C PHE A 248 -9.30 -9.79 13.09
N SER A 249 -8.88 -8.82 13.91
CA SER A 249 -8.50 -9.10 15.30
C SER A 249 -9.70 -9.57 16.12
N PRO A 250 -9.64 -10.75 16.78
CA PRO A 250 -10.72 -11.21 17.65
C PRO A 250 -10.98 -10.29 18.85
N SER A 251 -9.96 -9.52 19.28
CA SER A 251 -10.06 -8.56 20.37
C SER A 251 -10.50 -7.17 19.91
N GLY A 252 -10.82 -6.98 18.62
CA GLY A 252 -11.16 -5.67 18.06
C GLY A 252 -9.98 -4.71 17.96
N ASN A 253 -8.74 -5.20 17.91
CA ASN A 253 -7.58 -4.34 17.67
C ASN A 253 -7.59 -3.82 16.24
N GLU A 254 -7.95 -2.55 16.06
CA GLU A 254 -7.99 -1.89 14.76
C GLU A 254 -6.63 -1.35 14.32
N SER A 255 -5.62 -1.28 15.18
CA SER A 255 -4.31 -0.70 14.85
C SER A 255 -3.41 -1.62 14.01
N LEU A 256 -3.84 -2.86 13.74
CA LEU A 256 -3.13 -3.82 12.91
C LEU A 256 -3.89 -4.10 11.62
N PHE A 257 -3.27 -3.81 10.47
CA PHE A 257 -3.71 -4.34 9.17
C PHE A 257 -3.01 -5.67 8.92
N THR A 258 -3.79 -6.76 8.89
CA THR A 258 -3.25 -8.11 8.73
C THR A 258 -3.91 -8.85 7.57
N LEU A 259 -3.12 -9.53 6.76
CA LEU A 259 -3.62 -10.44 5.73
C LEU A 259 -2.73 -11.68 5.57
N VAL A 260 -3.28 -12.72 4.97
CA VAL A 260 -2.55 -13.90 4.51
C VAL A 260 -2.49 -13.87 2.99
N ARG A 261 -1.28 -14.02 2.46
CA ARG A 261 -1.04 -14.30 1.03
C ARG A 261 -0.76 -15.78 0.86
N THR A 262 -1.38 -16.39 -0.14
CA THR A 262 -1.16 -17.78 -0.52
C THR A 262 -0.75 -17.84 -1.98
N SER A 263 0.31 -18.59 -2.30
CA SER A 263 0.78 -18.77 -3.68
C SER A 263 -0.29 -19.47 -4.54
N PRO A 264 -0.29 -19.29 -5.88
CA PRO A 264 -1.29 -19.90 -6.76
C PRO A 264 -1.37 -21.43 -6.68
N ASP A 265 -0.25 -22.10 -6.37
CA ASP A 265 -0.16 -23.54 -6.16
C ASP A 265 -0.53 -23.98 -4.73
N GLY A 266 -0.75 -23.04 -3.81
CA GLY A 266 -1.08 -23.30 -2.42
C GLY A 266 0.10 -23.69 -1.53
N CYS A 267 1.32 -23.78 -2.08
CA CYS A 267 2.49 -24.29 -1.37
C CYS A 267 3.11 -23.30 -0.39
N GLU A 268 2.96 -21.99 -0.60
CA GLU A 268 3.51 -20.96 0.26
C GLU A 268 2.41 -20.06 0.84
N LYS A 269 2.46 -19.85 2.16
CA LYS A 269 1.62 -18.88 2.87
C LYS A 269 2.48 -17.90 3.65
N ILE A 270 2.14 -16.61 3.57
CA ILE A 270 2.80 -15.55 4.32
C ILE A 270 1.76 -14.72 5.06
N ILE A 271 1.89 -14.63 6.39
CA ILE A 271 1.09 -13.74 7.23
C ILE A 271 1.76 -12.37 7.22
N CYS A 272 1.09 -11.38 6.64
CA CYS A 272 1.57 -10.01 6.58
C CYS A 272 0.89 -9.18 7.66
N ILE A 273 1.67 -8.62 8.59
CA ILE A 273 1.18 -7.86 9.75
C ILE A 273 1.77 -6.45 9.68
N HIS A 274 0.93 -5.42 9.75
CA HIS A 274 1.35 -4.03 9.66
C HIS A 274 0.70 -3.22 10.77
N ASN A 275 1.52 -2.62 11.64
CA ASN A 275 1.02 -1.71 12.66
C ASN A 275 0.89 -0.30 12.06
N VAL A 276 -0.32 0.27 12.09
CA VAL A 276 -0.58 1.63 11.58
C VAL A 276 -0.53 2.69 12.69
N SER A 277 -0.20 2.30 13.92
CA SER A 277 -0.12 3.17 15.09
C SER A 277 1.31 3.42 15.58
N ASN A 278 1.48 4.46 16.41
CA ASN A 278 2.73 4.82 17.06
C ASN A 278 3.00 4.06 18.37
N SER A 279 2.19 3.04 18.69
CA SER A 279 2.31 2.26 19.92
C SER A 279 2.48 0.78 19.61
N ALA A 280 3.09 0.03 20.52
CA ALA A 280 3.23 -1.41 20.37
C ALA A 280 1.87 -2.11 20.51
N GLN A 281 1.58 -3.04 19.61
CA GLN A 281 0.27 -3.70 19.51
C GLN A 281 0.41 -5.20 19.71
N PRO A 282 -0.43 -5.83 20.55
CA PRO A 282 -0.45 -7.29 20.68
C PRO A 282 -1.05 -7.91 19.42
N PHE A 283 -0.44 -9.01 18.95
CA PHE A 283 -0.93 -9.83 17.87
C PHE A 283 -1.05 -11.29 18.31
N ARG A 284 -2.15 -11.92 17.91
CA ARG A 284 -2.42 -13.33 18.16
C ARG A 284 -3.11 -13.94 16.95
N VAL A 285 -2.68 -15.12 16.54
CA VAL A 285 -3.33 -15.87 15.48
C VAL A 285 -3.21 -17.37 15.70
N ASP A 286 -4.30 -18.08 15.42
CA ASP A 286 -4.35 -19.54 15.36
C ASP A 286 -3.87 -20.00 13.97
N LEU A 287 -2.68 -20.59 13.91
CA LEU A 287 -2.08 -21.05 12.66
C LEU A 287 -2.80 -22.26 12.08
N LYS A 288 -3.42 -23.09 12.93
CA LYS A 288 -4.24 -24.22 12.50
C LYS A 288 -5.50 -23.75 11.79
N ALA A 289 -6.14 -22.70 12.29
CA ALA A 289 -7.29 -22.06 11.62
C ALA A 289 -6.92 -21.52 10.23
N LEU A 290 -5.67 -21.12 10.02
CA LEU A 290 -5.14 -20.66 8.73
C LEU A 290 -4.60 -21.79 7.85
N SER A 291 -4.61 -23.03 8.33
CA SER A 291 -3.98 -24.19 7.68
C SER A 291 -2.51 -23.89 7.31
N ILE A 292 -1.74 -23.34 8.26
CA ILE A 292 -0.31 -23.09 8.14
C ILE A 292 0.42 -24.17 8.96
N GLN A 293 1.12 -25.05 8.27
CA GLN A 293 1.98 -26.06 8.91
C GLN A 293 3.31 -25.43 9.30
N HIS A 294 3.84 -25.75 10.49
CA HIS A 294 5.10 -25.20 10.99
C HIS A 294 5.86 -26.23 11.83
N THR A 295 7.17 -26.02 11.99
CA THR A 295 8.07 -26.87 12.79
C THR A 295 8.42 -26.22 14.14
N GLY A 296 7.45 -25.53 14.75
CA GLY A 296 7.61 -24.82 16.03
C GLY A 296 8.05 -23.35 15.95
N ALA A 297 8.27 -22.78 14.76
CA ALA A 297 8.56 -21.35 14.60
C ALA A 297 8.14 -20.80 13.23
N LEU A 298 7.88 -19.49 13.18
CA LEU A 298 7.73 -18.72 11.94
C LEU A 298 8.89 -17.74 11.81
N ARG A 299 9.38 -17.54 10.59
CA ARG A 299 10.42 -16.56 10.27
C ARG A 299 9.80 -15.33 9.63
N ASP A 300 10.13 -14.16 10.14
CA ASP A 300 9.89 -12.91 9.44
C ASP A 300 10.86 -12.78 8.28
N VAL A 301 10.37 -12.82 7.05
CA VAL A 301 11.19 -12.76 5.85
C VAL A 301 11.74 -11.35 5.58
N ILE A 302 11.19 -10.31 6.25
CA ILE A 302 11.74 -8.95 6.19
C ILE A 302 12.98 -8.86 7.08
N SER A 303 12.87 -9.12 8.39
CA SER A 303 14.00 -8.96 9.33
C SER A 303 14.91 -10.18 9.44
N GLY A 304 14.45 -11.36 9.02
CA GLY A 304 15.10 -12.64 9.25
C GLY A 304 14.86 -13.24 10.65
N THR A 305 14.20 -12.50 11.55
CA THR A 305 13.93 -12.91 12.94
C THR A 305 13.00 -14.12 12.97
N SER A 306 13.26 -15.07 13.87
CA SER A 306 12.39 -16.24 14.08
C SER A 306 11.58 -16.07 15.36
N TYR A 307 10.29 -16.39 15.27
CA TYR A 307 9.31 -16.29 16.33
C TYR A 307 8.82 -17.70 16.69
N PRO A 308 9.06 -18.18 17.92
CA PRO A 308 8.60 -19.49 18.34
C PRO A 308 7.08 -19.53 18.41
N VAL A 309 6.50 -20.65 18.00
CA VAL A 309 5.07 -20.95 18.17
C VAL A 309 4.96 -21.89 19.37
N ALA A 310 4.08 -21.56 20.31
CA ALA A 310 3.79 -22.45 21.44
C ALA A 310 3.15 -23.75 20.95
N ASP A 311 3.17 -24.82 21.77
CA ASP A 311 2.66 -26.16 21.43
C ASP A 311 1.17 -26.21 20.99
N SER A 312 0.46 -25.08 21.06
CA SER A 312 -0.97 -24.96 20.75
C SER A 312 -1.29 -24.32 19.38
N ASP A 313 -0.35 -24.33 18.42
CA ASP A 313 -0.49 -23.67 17.09
C ASP A 313 -0.84 -22.16 17.17
N ASP A 314 -0.63 -21.55 18.35
CA ASP A 314 -1.06 -20.19 18.67
C ASP A 314 0.16 -19.28 18.66
N LEU A 315 0.29 -18.47 17.61
CA LEU A 315 1.36 -17.50 17.50
C LEU A 315 0.97 -16.23 18.25
N ARG A 316 1.81 -15.83 19.21
CA ARG A 316 1.67 -14.60 19.98
C ARG A 316 2.92 -13.75 19.86
N LEU A 317 2.74 -12.48 19.53
CA LEU A 317 3.85 -11.53 19.41
C LEU A 317 3.38 -10.11 19.69
N THR A 318 4.35 -9.22 19.92
CA THR A 318 4.12 -7.78 20.01
C THR A 318 4.68 -7.14 18.76
N VAL A 319 3.84 -6.42 18.03
CA VAL A 319 4.20 -5.67 16.83
C VAL A 319 4.56 -4.25 17.26
N GLY A 320 5.81 -3.84 17.07
CA GLY A 320 6.29 -2.51 17.44
C GLY A 320 5.59 -1.38 16.68
N PRO A 321 5.73 -0.12 17.12
CA PRO A 321 5.20 1.05 16.43
C PRO A 321 5.61 1.07 14.96
N TYR A 322 4.63 1.18 14.06
CA TYR A 322 4.84 1.15 12.61
C TYR A 322 5.63 -0.06 12.08
N GLN A 323 5.72 -1.17 12.81
CA GLN A 323 6.44 -2.34 12.33
C GLN A 323 5.61 -3.06 11.26
N ALA A 324 6.28 -3.49 10.18
CA ALA A 324 5.77 -4.44 9.20
C ALA A 324 6.52 -5.77 9.35
N MET A 325 5.79 -6.88 9.34
CA MET A 325 6.31 -8.24 9.49
C MET A 325 5.66 -9.17 8.47
N TRP A 326 6.45 -9.98 7.77
CA TRP A 326 5.93 -10.98 6.82
C TRP A 326 6.38 -12.36 7.28
N LEU A 327 5.49 -13.11 7.93
CA LEU A 327 5.82 -14.35 8.60
C LEU A 327 5.55 -15.56 7.71
N LYS A 328 6.60 -16.33 7.44
CA LYS A 328 6.54 -17.62 6.75
C LYS A 328 6.87 -18.75 7.74
N ALA A 329 6.15 -19.86 7.67
CA ALA A 329 6.52 -21.05 8.42
C ALA A 329 7.91 -21.56 7.99
N GLN A 330 8.73 -21.96 8.95
CA GLN A 330 10.00 -22.61 8.61
C GLN A 330 9.71 -24.03 8.11
N GLU A 331 10.25 -24.36 6.94
CA GLU A 331 10.28 -25.72 6.45
C GLU A 331 11.37 -26.49 7.21
N GLN A 332 11.11 -27.77 7.50
CA GLN A 332 12.14 -28.67 7.99
C GLN A 332 13.25 -28.70 6.94
N SER A 333 14.43 -28.16 7.26
CA SER A 333 15.60 -28.44 6.45
C SER A 333 15.78 -29.95 6.46
N GLN A 334 15.57 -30.60 5.33
CA GLN A 334 16.07 -31.96 5.12
C GLN A 334 17.59 -31.83 5.25
N ALA A 335 18.10 -32.21 6.43
CA ALA A 335 19.51 -32.43 6.61
C ALA A 335 19.84 -33.69 5.80
N ASP A 336 20.52 -33.51 4.68
CA ASP A 336 21.17 -34.59 3.92
C ASP A 336 22.29 -35.24 4.75
#